data_AF-A0A246IW06-F1
#
_entry.id   AF-A0A246IW06-F1
#
_cell.length_a   1.000
_cell.length_b   1.000
_cell.length_c   1.000
_cell.angle_alpha   90.00
_cell.angle_beta   90.00
_cell.angle_gamma   90.00
#
_symmetry.space_group_name_H-M   'P 1'
#
loop_
_entity.id
_entity.type
_entity.pdbx_description
1 polymer ?
#
loop_
_entity_poly.entity_id
_entity_poly.type
_entity_poly.pdbx_seq_one_letter_code
_entity_poly.pdbx_strand_id
1 'polypeptide(L)'
;MSLHLLIAAAVAACLIGASAQAAPVQATGGIFDGNGYGTRYVGPGGTVPLTNQALGQVVDGGNGAFDAFGFYNAGTSGLSQMRQVDLLSGNVYRFFDTFTNNGVQSISTRLNFFGNLGSDGDELISDDRSGLIVSCEDDGTGVCGYDPVLALVSGNNGLGQASITPDRYNVGFLVNIAPGQSLSLLNFAFLSSDESGPTAQDVALAQSTGLALLQAPRVEGLSSAQLATVANFNMTVPEPSSWALLLTGIVVLGWQKRRRGAGIRPRGLALA
;
A
#
# COMPACT_ATOMS: atom_id res chain seq x y z
N MET A 1 -20.96 -59.15 22.15
CA MET A 1 -20.11 -57.95 22.02
C MET A 1 -20.60 -56.95 23.04
N SER A 2 -19.86 -56.83 24.14
CA SER A 2 -20.31 -56.13 25.35
C SER A 2 -20.17 -54.61 25.18
N LEU A 3 -21.19 -53.88 25.65
CA LEU A 3 -21.36 -52.42 25.61
C LEU A 3 -20.14 -51.62 26.13
N HIS A 4 -19.23 -52.26 26.85
CA HIS A 4 -18.00 -51.66 27.40
C HIS A 4 -16.89 -51.42 26.37
N LEU A 5 -16.91 -52.09 25.20
CA LEU A 5 -15.94 -51.84 24.12
C LEU A 5 -16.29 -50.62 23.25
N LEU A 6 -17.54 -50.15 23.29
CA LEU A 6 -17.99 -48.94 22.56
C LEU A 6 -17.70 -47.65 23.33
N ILE A 7 -17.46 -47.72 24.65
CA ILE A 7 -17.16 -46.54 25.48
C ILE A 7 -15.66 -46.19 25.45
N ALA A 8 -14.77 -47.18 25.24
CA ALA A 8 -13.34 -46.94 25.12
C ALA A 8 -12.94 -46.18 23.83
N ALA A 9 -13.73 -46.30 22.76
CA ALA A 9 -13.50 -45.57 21.50
C ALA A 9 -14.02 -44.12 21.55
N ALA A 10 -14.95 -43.80 22.46
CA ALA A 10 -15.53 -42.46 22.58
C ALA A 10 -14.69 -41.50 23.45
N VAL A 11 -13.82 -42.03 24.31
CA VAL A 11 -12.93 -41.20 25.16
C VAL A 11 -11.61 -40.88 24.47
N ALA A 12 -11.22 -41.62 23.42
CA ALA A 12 -10.01 -41.34 22.63
C ALA A 12 -10.20 -40.25 21.55
N ALA A 13 -11.44 -39.80 21.29
CA ALA A 13 -11.73 -38.81 20.24
C ALA A 13 -11.84 -37.36 20.74
N CYS A 14 -11.76 -37.12 22.05
CA CYS A 14 -11.83 -35.77 22.65
C CYS A 14 -10.47 -35.25 23.17
N LEU A 15 -9.37 -35.85 22.73
CA LEU A 15 -8.02 -35.30 22.86
C LEU A 15 -7.50 -34.90 21.47
N ILE A 16 -8.34 -34.22 20.68
CA ILE A 16 -7.78 -33.31 19.68
C ILE A 16 -7.22 -32.17 20.51
N GLY A 17 -5.92 -32.23 20.76
CA GLY A 17 -5.19 -31.15 21.40
C GLY A 17 -5.61 -29.86 20.72
N ALA A 18 -6.16 -28.93 21.50
CA ALA A 18 -6.02 -27.54 21.15
C ALA A 18 -4.52 -27.29 21.10
N SER A 19 -3.93 -27.46 19.91
CA SER A 19 -2.65 -26.86 19.61
C SER A 19 -2.88 -25.39 19.89
N ALA A 20 -2.34 -24.91 21.00
CA ALA A 20 -2.25 -23.50 21.28
C ALA A 20 -1.42 -22.92 20.13
N GLN A 21 -2.08 -22.47 19.07
CA GLN A 21 -1.46 -21.57 18.13
C GLN A 21 -1.09 -20.34 18.95
N ALA A 22 0.19 -19.98 18.91
CA ALA A 22 0.65 -18.77 19.53
C ALA A 22 -0.17 -17.59 18.96
N ALA A 23 -0.40 -16.57 19.77
CA ALA A 23 -1.13 -15.41 19.31
C ALA A 23 -0.27 -14.71 18.23
N PRO A 24 -0.87 -14.24 17.13
CA PRO A 24 -0.14 -13.49 16.14
C PRO A 24 0.28 -12.14 16.73
N VAL A 25 1.52 -11.75 16.43
CA VAL A 25 2.04 -10.42 16.74
C VAL A 25 1.12 -9.34 16.16
N GLN A 26 1.00 -8.22 16.87
CA GLN A 26 0.33 -7.04 16.35
C GLN A 26 1.38 -6.01 15.95
N ALA A 27 1.38 -5.60 14.69
CA ALA A 27 2.26 -4.54 14.22
C ALA A 27 1.99 -3.25 15.00
N THR A 28 3.07 -2.58 15.42
CA THR A 28 3.00 -1.34 16.19
C THR A 28 2.76 -0.13 15.28
N GLY A 29 2.19 0.94 15.84
CA GLY A 29 2.31 2.25 15.22
C GLY A 29 3.78 2.65 15.18
N GLY A 30 4.32 2.92 13.98
CA GLY A 30 5.73 3.28 13.76
C GLY A 30 5.90 4.26 12.60
N ILE A 31 4.80 4.85 12.13
CA ILE A 31 4.83 5.76 10.99
C ILE A 31 5.21 7.14 11.50
N PHE A 32 6.35 7.65 11.05
CA PHE A 32 6.88 8.95 11.45
C PHE A 32 6.10 10.11 10.83
N ASP A 33 5.65 11.06 11.65
CA ASP A 33 4.87 12.23 11.19
C ASP A 33 5.63 13.56 11.23
N GLY A 34 6.90 13.54 11.68
CA GLY A 34 7.73 14.73 11.89
C GLY A 34 7.83 15.17 13.35
N ASN A 35 6.88 14.77 14.20
CA ASN A 35 6.82 15.11 15.63
C ASN A 35 6.73 13.87 16.54
N GLY A 36 6.44 12.69 15.98
CA GLY A 36 6.35 11.43 16.68
C GLY A 36 5.96 10.29 15.74
N TYR A 37 5.34 9.26 16.31
CA TYR A 37 4.95 8.05 15.59
C TYR A 37 3.47 7.72 15.78
N GLY A 38 2.85 7.20 14.74
CA GLY A 38 1.45 6.78 14.76
C GLY A 38 1.16 5.61 13.82
N THR A 39 -0.13 5.31 13.66
CA THR A 39 -0.63 4.28 12.74
C THR A 39 -1.07 4.83 11.39
N ARG A 40 -0.99 6.15 11.20
CA ARG A 40 -1.37 6.81 9.95
C ARG A 40 -0.60 8.12 9.77
N TYR A 41 -0.26 8.42 8.51
CA TYR A 41 0.27 9.70 8.08
C TYR A 41 -0.40 10.16 6.78
N VAL A 42 -0.72 11.45 6.67
CA VAL A 42 -1.16 12.08 5.42
C VAL A 42 -0.47 13.43 5.29
N GLY A 43 0.30 13.62 4.23
CA GLY A 43 1.03 14.87 4.03
C GLY A 43 2.08 14.78 2.93
N PRO A 44 2.97 15.78 2.83
CA PRO A 44 4.13 15.71 1.94
C PRO A 44 5.00 14.48 2.26
N GLY A 45 5.42 13.74 1.24
CA GLY A 45 6.39 12.66 1.43
C GLY A 45 7.79 13.19 1.70
N GLY A 46 8.55 12.52 2.57
CA GLY A 46 9.95 12.86 2.83
C GLY A 46 10.87 12.30 1.74
N THR A 47 11.49 13.17 0.94
CA THR A 47 12.72 12.82 0.20
C THR A 47 13.91 13.20 1.06
N VAL A 48 14.60 12.24 1.66
CA VAL A 48 15.75 12.53 2.51
C VAL A 48 16.86 11.48 2.31
N PRO A 49 18.13 11.83 2.55
CA PRO A 49 19.22 10.85 2.61
C PRO A 49 18.94 9.77 3.65
N LEU A 50 19.55 8.59 3.48
CA LEU A 50 19.38 7.41 4.37
C LEU A 50 19.54 7.71 5.88
N THR A 51 20.27 8.77 6.24
CA THR A 51 20.57 9.13 7.63
C THR A 51 19.49 9.99 8.30
N ASN A 52 18.38 10.29 7.62
CA ASN A 52 17.34 11.17 8.16
C ASN A 52 15.96 10.49 8.06
N GLN A 53 15.06 10.83 8.97
CA GLN A 53 13.74 10.21 9.00
C GLN A 53 12.80 10.87 7.98
N ALA A 54 12.35 10.10 6.98
CA ALA A 54 11.39 10.58 6.00
C ALA A 54 9.97 10.63 6.57
N LEU A 55 9.21 11.69 6.23
CA LEU A 55 7.80 11.76 6.58
C LEU A 55 7.01 10.58 5.98
N GLY A 56 6.26 9.92 6.85
CA GLY A 56 5.44 8.75 6.54
C GLY A 56 6.21 7.45 6.35
N GLN A 57 7.53 7.40 6.58
CA GLN A 57 8.20 6.10 6.64
C GLN A 57 7.89 5.39 7.96
N VAL A 58 8.03 4.07 7.98
CA VAL A 58 7.93 3.25 9.19
C VAL A 58 9.33 3.12 9.81
N VAL A 59 9.50 3.46 11.09
CA VAL A 59 10.77 3.43 11.83
C VAL A 59 10.57 2.61 13.09
N ASP A 60 11.49 1.68 13.36
CA ASP A 60 11.43 0.69 14.44
C ASP A 60 10.04 0.01 14.51
N GLY A 61 9.36 -0.06 13.36
CA GLY A 61 7.97 -0.42 13.25
C GLY A 61 7.81 -1.85 12.78
N GLY A 62 6.60 -2.39 12.91
CA GLY A 62 6.35 -3.78 12.52
C GLY A 62 6.97 -4.79 13.49
N ASN A 63 7.07 -4.43 14.77
CA ASN A 63 7.61 -5.31 15.83
C ASN A 63 9.07 -5.74 15.58
N GLY A 64 9.94 -4.78 15.22
CA GLY A 64 11.37 -5.03 14.98
C GLY A 64 11.75 -5.08 13.50
N ALA A 65 10.83 -5.52 12.64
CA ALA A 65 11.13 -5.82 11.23
C ALA A 65 11.70 -4.66 10.39
N PHE A 66 11.47 -3.41 10.79
CA PHE A 66 11.84 -2.24 9.99
C PHE A 66 12.62 -1.22 10.81
N ASP A 67 13.92 -1.08 10.52
CA ASP A 67 14.70 0.08 10.97
C ASP A 67 14.21 1.37 10.27
N ALA A 68 13.94 1.29 8.96
CA ALA A 68 13.42 2.41 8.18
C ALA A 68 12.79 1.93 6.87
N PHE A 69 11.46 1.81 6.82
CA PHE A 69 10.76 1.26 5.66
C PHE A 69 9.84 2.27 4.95
N GLY A 70 9.96 2.31 3.63
CA GLY A 70 9.01 2.93 2.72
C GLY A 70 9.27 4.41 2.47
N PHE A 71 10.40 4.74 1.84
CA PHE A 71 10.72 6.11 1.39
C PHE A 71 11.46 6.10 0.05
N TYR A 72 11.68 7.28 -0.56
CA TYR A 72 12.35 7.38 -1.86
C TYR A 72 13.80 7.86 -1.72
N ASN A 73 14.72 6.91 -1.57
CA ASN A 73 16.12 7.13 -1.22
C ASN A 73 16.96 7.86 -2.31
N ALA A 74 16.49 7.87 -3.56
CA ALA A 74 17.10 8.59 -4.68
C ALA A 74 16.41 9.95 -4.98
N GLY A 75 15.43 10.33 -4.17
CA GLY A 75 14.56 11.49 -4.41
C GLY A 75 13.51 11.26 -5.51
N THR A 76 12.83 12.33 -5.91
CA THR A 76 11.68 12.29 -6.85
C THR A 76 11.93 13.04 -8.16
N SER A 77 13.19 13.42 -8.43
CA SER A 77 13.59 14.14 -9.64
C SER A 77 12.76 15.40 -9.94
N GLY A 78 12.37 16.14 -8.89
CA GLY A 78 11.62 17.39 -9.00
C GLY A 78 10.10 17.23 -8.99
N LEU A 79 9.57 16.00 -8.93
CA LEU A 79 8.15 15.75 -8.70
C LEU A 79 7.78 16.08 -7.25
N SER A 80 6.65 16.75 -7.03
CA SER A 80 6.11 16.86 -5.67
C SER A 80 5.46 15.54 -5.27
N GLN A 81 5.63 15.12 -4.03
CA GLN A 81 5.05 13.90 -3.49
C GLN A 81 4.01 14.22 -2.41
N MET A 82 2.79 13.71 -2.59
CA MET A 82 1.80 13.59 -1.52
C MET A 82 1.69 12.13 -1.12
N ARG A 83 1.78 11.87 0.17
CA ARG A 83 1.83 10.53 0.74
C ARG A 83 0.69 10.32 1.70
N GLN A 84 0.10 9.14 1.63
CA GLN A 84 -0.74 8.57 2.67
C GLN A 84 -0.18 7.21 3.06
N VAL A 85 0.14 7.03 4.34
CA VAL A 85 0.59 5.75 4.90
C VAL A 85 -0.36 5.34 6.00
N ASP A 86 -0.76 4.08 5.97
CA ASP A 86 -1.70 3.50 6.91
C ASP A 86 -1.17 2.15 7.42
N LEU A 87 -1.21 1.92 8.72
CA LEU A 87 -1.25 0.58 9.29
C LEU A 87 -2.71 0.12 9.30
N LEU A 88 -3.05 -0.78 8.38
CA LEU A 88 -4.37 -1.37 8.22
C LEU A 88 -4.54 -2.58 9.15
N SER A 89 -5.79 -3.03 9.29
CA SER A 89 -6.11 -4.26 10.03
C SER A 89 -5.32 -5.47 9.54
N GLY A 90 -4.87 -6.34 10.44
CA GLY A 90 -4.12 -7.54 10.08
C GLY A 90 -2.69 -7.24 9.61
N ASN A 91 -1.99 -6.30 10.26
CA ASN A 91 -0.57 -6.03 10.06
C ASN A 91 -0.14 -5.66 8.63
N VAL A 92 -0.97 -4.89 7.92
CA VAL A 92 -0.62 -4.42 6.57
C VAL A 92 -0.30 -2.94 6.61
N TYR A 93 0.96 -2.57 6.38
CA TYR A 93 1.30 -1.21 6.02
C TYR A 93 0.98 -0.97 4.54
N ARG A 94 0.31 0.13 4.25
CA ARG A 94 0.02 0.60 2.89
C ARG A 94 0.65 1.96 2.68
N PHE A 95 1.38 2.10 1.58
CA PHE A 95 1.97 3.35 1.11
C PHE A 95 1.26 3.75 -0.19
N PHE A 96 0.49 4.83 -0.13
CA PHE A 96 -0.11 5.46 -1.30
C PHE A 96 0.63 6.78 -1.56
N ASP A 97 1.42 6.80 -2.61
CA ASP A 97 2.27 7.93 -2.98
C ASP A 97 1.82 8.52 -4.31
N THR A 98 1.40 9.79 -4.31
CA THR A 98 1.05 10.55 -5.52
C THR A 98 2.17 11.51 -5.89
N PHE A 99 2.69 11.36 -7.10
CA PHE A 99 3.70 12.23 -7.69
C PHE A 99 3.05 13.16 -8.70
N THR A 100 3.33 14.46 -8.58
CA THR A 100 2.81 15.47 -9.49
C THR A 100 3.94 16.25 -10.13
N ASN A 101 3.85 16.43 -11.45
CA ASN A 101 4.74 17.30 -12.19
C ASN A 101 4.15 18.71 -12.26
N ASN A 102 4.63 19.61 -11.40
CA ASN A 102 4.22 21.02 -11.39
C ASN A 102 5.04 21.89 -12.35
N GLY A 103 5.95 21.29 -13.12
CA GLY A 103 6.80 21.98 -14.09
C GLY A 103 6.11 22.19 -15.44
N VAL A 104 6.91 22.59 -16.43
CA VAL A 104 6.47 22.86 -17.81
C VAL A 104 6.98 21.86 -18.83
N GLN A 105 7.83 20.91 -18.42
CA GLN A 105 8.36 19.82 -19.27
C GLN A 105 8.00 18.46 -18.65
N SER A 106 7.87 17.44 -19.50
CA SER A 106 7.67 16.06 -19.03
C SER A 106 8.89 15.59 -18.23
N ILE A 107 8.65 14.85 -17.15
CA ILE A 107 9.69 14.24 -16.33
C ILE A 107 9.65 12.73 -16.56
N SER A 108 10.72 12.19 -17.15
CA SER A 108 10.99 10.75 -17.22
C SER A 108 12.05 10.40 -16.19
N THR A 109 11.71 9.57 -15.21
CA THR A 109 12.62 9.21 -14.11
C THR A 109 12.33 7.82 -13.55
N ARG A 110 13.26 7.30 -12.74
CA ARG A 110 13.05 6.14 -11.89
C ARG A 110 12.77 6.60 -10.46
N LEU A 111 11.58 6.29 -9.95
CA LEU A 111 11.26 6.42 -8.53
C LEU A 111 11.68 5.13 -7.81
N ASN A 112 12.55 5.23 -6.81
CA ASN A 112 13.06 4.09 -6.06
C ASN A 112 12.43 4.05 -4.66
N PHE A 113 11.41 3.22 -4.47
CA PHE A 113 10.86 2.95 -3.14
C PHE A 113 11.80 2.01 -2.39
N PHE A 114 12.19 2.36 -1.19
CA PHE A 114 13.22 1.68 -0.41
C PHE A 114 12.75 1.36 1.00
N GLY A 115 13.27 0.27 1.57
CA GLY A 115 13.22 0.00 2.99
C GLY A 115 14.48 -0.69 3.51
N ASN A 116 14.88 -0.33 4.72
CA ASN A 116 15.88 -1.02 5.55
C ASN A 116 15.15 -2.02 6.46
N LEU A 117 15.53 -3.29 6.39
CA LEU A 117 14.87 -4.46 6.98
C LEU A 117 15.76 -5.04 8.11
N GLY A 118 15.78 -4.40 9.28
CA GLY A 118 16.64 -4.82 10.40
C GLY A 118 18.14 -4.73 10.08
N SER A 119 19.01 -5.17 11.00
CA SER A 119 20.47 -4.96 10.90
C SER A 119 21.33 -6.17 11.31
N ASP A 120 20.77 -7.36 11.46
CA ASP A 120 21.44 -8.51 12.08
C ASP A 120 21.50 -9.79 11.23
N GLY A 121 20.98 -9.81 10.00
CA GLY A 121 20.92 -11.03 9.21
C GLY A 121 20.93 -10.88 7.68
N ASP A 122 21.21 -11.99 6.99
CA ASP A 122 20.87 -12.14 5.57
C ASP A 122 19.35 -12.28 5.42
N GLU A 123 18.80 -12.03 4.23
CA GLU A 123 17.38 -12.23 3.95
C GLU A 123 17.14 -13.62 3.33
N LEU A 124 16.30 -14.44 3.97
CA LEU A 124 15.81 -15.69 3.40
C LEU A 124 14.58 -15.43 2.55
N ILE A 125 14.71 -15.65 1.25
CA ILE A 125 13.64 -15.45 0.29
C ILE A 125 12.86 -16.76 0.12
N SER A 126 11.58 -16.74 0.50
CA SER A 126 10.67 -17.88 0.33
C SER A 126 9.82 -17.78 -0.95
N ASP A 127 9.63 -16.57 -1.48
CA ASP A 127 8.94 -16.32 -2.75
C ASP A 127 9.49 -15.04 -3.38
N ASP A 128 9.85 -15.11 -4.66
CA ASP A 128 10.24 -13.95 -5.47
C ASP A 128 9.58 -14.07 -6.84
N ARG A 129 8.55 -13.26 -7.02
CA ARG A 129 7.78 -13.20 -8.27
C ARG A 129 7.43 -11.76 -8.60
N SER A 130 6.98 -11.54 -9.83
CA SER A 130 6.61 -10.21 -10.33
C SER A 130 5.68 -9.46 -9.36
N GLY A 131 6.24 -8.51 -8.62
CA GLY A 131 5.51 -7.63 -7.71
C GLY A 131 5.26 -8.15 -6.30
N LEU A 132 5.75 -9.34 -5.94
CA LEU A 132 5.70 -9.89 -4.57
C LEU A 132 7.05 -10.53 -4.22
N ILE A 133 7.62 -10.08 -3.11
CA ILE A 133 8.72 -10.76 -2.42
C ILE A 133 8.22 -11.18 -1.04
N VAL A 134 8.47 -12.43 -0.65
CA VAL A 134 8.25 -12.92 0.70
C VAL A 134 9.58 -13.32 1.30
N SER A 135 9.96 -12.66 2.39
CA SER A 135 11.23 -12.91 3.06
C SER A 135 11.11 -12.87 4.58
N CYS A 136 12.12 -13.41 5.24
CA CYS A 136 12.34 -13.27 6.67
C CYS A 136 13.84 -13.10 6.90
N GLU A 137 14.20 -12.49 8.02
CA GLU A 137 15.57 -12.44 8.50
C GLU A 137 16.13 -13.86 8.69
N ASP A 138 17.37 -14.13 8.30
CA ASP A 138 18.09 -15.38 8.59
C ASP A 138 18.69 -15.34 10.00
N ASP A 139 18.48 -16.40 10.79
CA ASP A 139 19.14 -16.57 12.10
C ASP A 139 20.63 -16.97 12.02
N GLY A 140 21.17 -17.04 10.79
CA GLY A 140 22.53 -17.48 10.48
C GLY A 140 22.67 -18.99 10.34
N THR A 141 21.56 -19.73 10.40
CA THR A 141 21.49 -21.18 10.19
C THR A 141 20.63 -21.58 8.98
N GLY A 142 20.12 -20.60 8.23
CA GLY A 142 19.24 -20.81 7.08
C GLY A 142 17.78 -21.01 7.50
N VAL A 143 17.38 -20.46 8.65
CA VAL A 143 16.01 -20.48 9.18
C VAL A 143 15.58 -19.05 9.52
N CYS A 144 14.28 -18.76 9.44
CA CYS A 144 13.77 -17.45 9.85
C CYS A 144 14.14 -17.15 11.30
N GLY A 145 14.70 -15.96 11.53
CA GLY A 145 15.11 -15.40 12.80
C GLY A 145 13.94 -14.91 13.65
N TYR A 146 14.15 -13.88 14.45
CA TYR A 146 13.13 -13.38 15.39
C TYR A 146 12.13 -12.44 14.72
N ASP A 147 12.57 -11.72 13.70
CA ASP A 147 11.74 -10.74 13.02
C ASP A 147 10.58 -11.38 12.23
N PRO A 148 9.44 -10.69 12.13
CA PRO A 148 8.31 -11.18 11.35
C PRO A 148 8.65 -11.50 9.89
N VAL A 149 7.97 -12.53 9.35
CA VAL A 149 7.98 -12.79 7.92
C VAL A 149 7.25 -11.66 7.20
N LEU A 150 7.89 -11.14 6.16
CA LEU A 150 7.43 -10.03 5.36
C LEU A 150 6.81 -10.52 4.05
N ALA A 151 5.67 -9.95 3.66
CA ALA A 151 5.21 -9.98 2.28
C ALA A 151 5.19 -8.55 1.72
N LEU A 152 6.08 -8.29 0.78
CA LEU A 152 6.34 -6.98 0.18
C LEU A 152 5.72 -6.94 -1.22
N VAL A 153 4.69 -6.11 -1.41
CA VAL A 153 3.90 -6.05 -2.64
C VAL A 153 4.04 -4.69 -3.31
N SER A 154 4.40 -4.69 -4.60
CA SER A 154 4.73 -3.47 -5.35
C SER A 154 4.00 -3.30 -6.69
N GLY A 155 3.01 -4.14 -6.97
CA GLY A 155 2.16 -4.00 -8.15
C GLY A 155 1.95 -5.31 -8.91
N ASN A 156 0.99 -5.35 -9.83
CA ASN A 156 0.62 -6.58 -10.55
C ASN A 156 0.67 -6.46 -12.08
N ASN A 157 1.22 -5.37 -12.60
CA ASN A 157 1.27 -5.08 -14.03
C ASN A 157 2.70 -4.95 -14.60
N GLY A 158 3.72 -5.27 -13.79
CA GLY A 158 5.13 -5.24 -14.19
C GLY A 158 5.79 -3.86 -14.16
N LEU A 159 5.10 -2.81 -13.73
CA LEU A 159 5.70 -1.48 -13.59
C LEU A 159 6.77 -1.44 -12.48
N GLY A 160 6.50 -2.11 -11.35
CA GLY A 160 7.44 -2.22 -10.23
C GLY A 160 8.47 -3.31 -10.48
N GLN A 161 9.75 -2.95 -10.39
CA GLN A 161 10.88 -3.88 -10.45
C GLN A 161 11.48 -4.00 -9.05
N ALA A 162 11.02 -5.00 -8.30
CA ALA A 162 11.45 -5.25 -6.94
C ALA A 162 12.75 -6.06 -6.89
N SER A 163 13.53 -5.82 -5.84
CA SER A 163 14.73 -6.59 -5.50
C SER A 163 14.93 -6.52 -4.00
N ILE A 164 15.47 -7.59 -3.42
CA ILE A 164 15.87 -7.65 -2.03
C ILE A 164 17.33 -8.07 -1.94
N THR A 165 18.07 -7.43 -1.06
CA THR A 165 19.42 -7.79 -0.64
C THR A 165 19.43 -7.85 0.89
N PRO A 166 20.50 -8.33 1.55
CA PRO A 166 20.59 -8.26 3.00
C PRO A 166 20.23 -6.87 3.52
N ASP A 167 19.37 -6.84 4.53
CA ASP A 167 18.78 -5.67 5.20
C ASP A 167 18.02 -4.70 4.30
N ARG A 168 17.76 -4.99 3.02
CA ARG A 168 17.30 -3.96 2.07
C ARG A 168 16.31 -4.44 1.03
N TYR A 169 15.17 -3.78 1.03
CA TYR A 169 14.19 -3.84 -0.04
C TYR A 169 14.28 -2.62 -0.95
N ASN A 170 14.22 -2.85 -2.26
CA ASN A 170 14.15 -1.80 -3.27
C ASN A 170 13.11 -2.13 -4.33
N VAL A 171 12.37 -1.12 -4.79
CA VAL A 171 11.53 -1.20 -5.99
C VAL A 171 11.74 0.01 -6.86
N GLY A 172 12.13 -0.22 -8.11
CA GLY A 172 12.22 0.81 -9.13
C GLY A 172 10.94 0.90 -9.96
N PHE A 173 10.43 2.12 -10.13
CA PHE A 173 9.32 2.44 -11.03
C PHE A 173 9.78 3.44 -12.10
N LEU A 174 9.86 3.00 -13.36
CA LEU A 174 10.15 3.89 -14.49
C LEU A 174 8.85 4.62 -14.89
N VAL A 175 8.82 5.93 -14.68
CA VAL A 175 7.64 6.75 -14.93
C VAL A 175 7.93 7.89 -15.89
N ASN A 176 6.92 8.30 -16.64
CA ASN A 176 6.94 9.52 -17.45
C ASN A 176 5.68 10.34 -17.13
N ILE A 177 5.85 11.50 -16.52
CA ILE A 177 4.74 12.35 -16.06
C ILE A 177 4.78 13.67 -16.80
N ALA A 178 3.73 13.95 -17.59
CA ALA A 178 3.63 15.19 -18.35
C ALA A 178 3.35 16.40 -17.42
N PRO A 179 3.59 17.64 -17.88
CA PRO A 179 3.26 18.85 -17.13
C PRO A 179 1.81 18.85 -16.64
N GLY A 180 1.61 19.14 -15.36
CA GLY A 180 0.29 19.20 -14.72
C GLY A 180 -0.37 17.85 -14.45
N GLN A 181 0.29 16.72 -14.76
CA GLN A 181 -0.24 15.39 -14.48
C GLN A 181 0.23 14.84 -13.13
N SER A 182 -0.56 13.92 -12.61
CA SER A 182 -0.25 13.14 -11.42
C SER A 182 -0.32 11.65 -11.72
N LEU A 183 0.51 10.89 -11.03
CA LEU A 183 0.52 9.43 -11.03
C LEU A 183 0.69 8.96 -9.59
N SER A 184 -0.02 7.89 -9.22
CA SER A 184 0.08 7.29 -7.90
C SER A 184 0.68 5.91 -7.96
N LEU A 185 1.49 5.59 -6.96
CA LEU A 185 2.06 4.28 -6.71
C LEU A 185 1.54 3.75 -5.38
N LEU A 186 1.22 2.46 -5.37
CA LEU A 186 0.72 1.76 -4.20
C LEU A 186 1.71 0.66 -3.81
N ASN A 187 2.21 0.68 -2.58
CA ASN A 187 3.08 -0.38 -2.05
C ASN A 187 2.50 -0.91 -0.75
N PHE A 188 2.73 -2.19 -0.47
CA PHE A 188 2.33 -2.82 0.77
C PHE A 188 3.47 -3.59 1.41
N ALA A 189 3.44 -3.64 2.74
CA ALA A 189 4.20 -4.60 3.52
C ALA A 189 3.23 -5.26 4.51
N PHE A 190 3.15 -6.58 4.47
CA PHE A 190 2.43 -7.38 5.45
C PHE A 190 3.43 -8.09 6.36
N LEU A 191 3.08 -8.24 7.64
CA LEU A 191 3.90 -8.90 8.65
C LEU A 191 3.12 -10.04 9.29
N SER A 192 3.72 -11.23 9.25
CA SER A 192 3.26 -12.41 9.99
C SER A 192 4.35 -12.93 10.89
N SER A 193 4.02 -13.03 12.17
CA SER A 193 4.81 -13.75 13.15
C SER A 193 3.88 -14.15 14.29
N ASP A 194 4.16 -15.28 14.88
CA ASP A 194 3.64 -15.64 16.20
C ASP A 194 4.48 -14.93 17.29
N GLU A 195 3.94 -14.74 18.50
CA GLU A 195 4.68 -14.12 19.62
C GLU A 195 6.00 -14.82 19.97
N SER A 196 6.14 -16.11 19.63
CA SER A 196 7.35 -16.90 19.84
C SER A 196 8.38 -16.81 18.71
N GLY A 197 8.11 -15.98 17.69
CA GLY A 197 8.88 -15.89 16.46
C GLY A 197 8.21 -16.61 15.28
N PRO A 198 8.69 -16.36 14.05
CA PRO A 198 8.11 -16.86 12.82
C PRO A 198 8.26 -18.38 12.66
N THR A 199 7.24 -18.97 12.04
CA THR A 199 7.13 -20.39 11.74
C THR A 199 6.90 -20.61 10.23
N ALA A 200 6.89 -21.87 9.80
CA ALA A 200 6.51 -22.21 8.42
C ALA A 200 5.05 -21.78 8.10
N GLN A 201 4.19 -21.70 9.12
CA GLN A 201 2.82 -21.21 8.98
C GLN A 201 2.79 -19.70 8.71
N ASP A 202 3.69 -18.94 9.32
CA ASP A 202 3.84 -17.50 9.05
C ASP A 202 4.29 -17.26 7.63
N VAL A 203 5.25 -18.05 7.13
CA VAL A 203 5.66 -17.98 5.72
C VAL A 203 4.48 -18.24 4.78
N ALA A 204 3.68 -19.27 5.05
CA ALA A 204 2.48 -19.57 4.25
C ALA A 204 1.42 -18.45 4.34
N LEU A 205 1.26 -17.83 5.52
CA LEU A 205 0.37 -16.70 5.73
C LEU A 205 0.83 -15.46 4.95
N ALA A 206 2.13 -15.15 4.99
CA ALA A 206 2.73 -14.07 4.22
C ALA A 206 2.56 -14.28 2.71
N GLN A 207 2.85 -15.48 2.21
CA GLN A 207 2.64 -15.82 0.80
C GLN A 207 1.18 -15.66 0.37
N SER A 208 0.24 -16.25 1.11
CA SER A 208 -1.18 -16.18 0.76
C SER A 208 -1.74 -14.75 0.86
N THR A 209 -1.34 -13.98 1.88
CA THR A 209 -1.76 -12.58 2.06
C THR A 209 -1.14 -11.67 0.99
N GLY A 210 0.14 -11.83 0.68
CA GLY A 210 0.81 -11.10 -0.40
C GLY A 210 0.17 -11.35 -1.76
N LEU A 211 -0.18 -12.60 -2.06
CA LEU A 211 -0.93 -12.95 -3.26
C LEU A 211 -2.33 -12.34 -3.29
N ALA A 212 -3.04 -12.32 -2.15
CA ALA A 212 -4.33 -11.66 -2.05
C ALA A 212 -4.23 -10.14 -2.30
N LEU A 213 -3.21 -9.48 -1.75
CA LEU A 213 -2.93 -8.06 -1.99
C LEU A 213 -2.56 -7.76 -3.44
N LEU A 214 -1.82 -8.66 -4.11
CA LEU A 214 -1.52 -8.55 -5.54
C LEU A 214 -2.79 -8.60 -6.41
N GLN A 215 -3.74 -9.48 -6.06
CA GLN A 215 -4.97 -9.68 -6.83
C GLN A 215 -6.03 -8.61 -6.53
N ALA A 216 -6.16 -8.24 -5.25
CA ALA A 216 -7.14 -7.31 -4.74
C ALA A 216 -6.47 -6.33 -3.76
N PRO A 217 -5.81 -5.27 -4.28
CA PRO A 217 -5.12 -4.31 -3.43
C PRO A 217 -6.09 -3.63 -2.45
N ARG A 218 -5.61 -3.45 -1.22
CA ARG A 218 -6.39 -2.81 -0.14
C ARG A 218 -6.43 -1.30 -0.30
N VAL A 219 -7.57 -0.81 -0.76
CA VAL A 219 -7.81 0.59 -1.18
C VAL A 219 -8.77 1.35 -0.26
N GLU A 220 -9.06 0.81 0.92
CA GLU A 220 -9.99 1.40 1.87
C GLU A 220 -9.54 2.81 2.28
N GLY A 221 -10.46 3.77 2.31
CA GLY A 221 -10.17 5.17 2.63
C GLY A 221 -9.49 5.97 1.51
N LEU A 222 -9.31 5.41 0.32
CA LEU A 222 -8.92 6.15 -0.88
C LEU A 222 -10.16 6.53 -1.70
N SER A 223 -10.16 7.73 -2.27
CA SER A 223 -11.22 8.21 -3.16
C SER A 223 -11.11 7.62 -4.57
N SER A 224 -12.21 7.59 -5.33
CA SER A 224 -12.17 7.14 -6.74
C SER A 224 -11.20 7.95 -7.60
N ALA A 225 -11.04 9.24 -7.32
CA ALA A 225 -10.07 10.09 -8.00
C ALA A 225 -8.61 9.67 -7.71
N GLN A 226 -8.31 9.27 -6.46
CA GLN A 226 -7.00 8.72 -6.10
C GLN A 226 -6.77 7.35 -6.74
N LEU A 227 -7.80 6.53 -6.86
CA LEU A 227 -7.68 5.21 -7.49
C LEU A 227 -7.44 5.31 -8.99
N ALA A 228 -8.05 6.30 -9.65
CA ALA A 228 -7.88 6.54 -11.09
C ALA A 228 -6.43 6.92 -11.47
N THR A 229 -5.59 7.33 -10.52
CA THR A 229 -4.19 7.68 -10.76
C THR A 229 -3.22 6.55 -10.45
N VAL A 230 -3.67 5.42 -9.88
CA VAL A 230 -2.79 4.29 -9.55
C VAL A 230 -2.26 3.64 -10.82
N ALA A 231 -0.92 3.58 -10.95
CA ALA A 231 -0.27 3.11 -12.18
C ALA A 231 0.33 1.71 -12.10
N ASN A 232 0.63 1.20 -10.89
CA ASN A 232 1.30 -0.10 -10.72
C ASN A 232 0.34 -1.28 -10.45
N PHE A 233 -0.97 -1.05 -10.50
CA PHE A 233 -1.98 -2.09 -10.36
C PHE A 233 -3.03 -2.02 -11.46
N ASN A 234 -3.35 -3.18 -12.04
CA ASN A 234 -4.53 -3.38 -12.86
C ASN A 234 -5.75 -3.52 -11.94
N MET A 235 -6.42 -2.40 -11.68
CA MET A 235 -7.63 -2.34 -10.87
C MET A 235 -8.81 -1.76 -11.66
N THR A 236 -10.00 -2.31 -11.43
CA THR A 236 -11.23 -1.77 -12.00
C THR A 236 -11.66 -0.56 -11.18
N VAL A 237 -11.34 0.65 -11.65
CA VAL A 237 -11.79 1.89 -11.00
C VAL A 237 -13.16 2.26 -11.60
N PRO A 238 -14.23 2.35 -10.78
CA PRO A 238 -15.49 2.91 -11.25
C PRO A 238 -15.23 4.33 -11.74
N GLU A 239 -15.61 4.65 -12.98
CA GLU A 239 -15.36 5.98 -13.53
C GLU A 239 -15.87 7.05 -12.55
N PRO A 240 -15.03 8.02 -12.14
CA PRO A 240 -15.51 9.16 -11.37
C PRO A 240 -16.63 9.75 -12.20
N SER A 241 -17.80 9.97 -11.59
CA SER A 241 -19.10 10.19 -12.24
C SER A 241 -19.09 11.27 -13.33
N SER A 242 -18.51 10.96 -14.49
CA SER A 242 -18.37 11.80 -15.68
C SER A 242 -19.75 12.23 -16.15
N TRP A 243 -20.74 11.35 -15.95
CA TRP A 243 -22.16 11.60 -16.16
C TRP A 243 -22.74 12.64 -15.20
N ALA A 244 -22.37 12.66 -13.93
CA ALA A 244 -22.87 13.66 -12.99
C ALA A 244 -22.34 15.06 -13.32
N LEU A 245 -21.07 15.17 -13.72
CA LEU A 245 -20.45 16.42 -14.19
C LEU A 245 -21.01 16.87 -15.55
N LEU A 246 -21.24 15.95 -16.48
CA LEU A 246 -21.91 16.22 -17.76
C LEU A 246 -23.34 16.73 -17.54
N LEU A 247 -24.11 16.06 -16.68
CA LEU A 247 -25.50 16.43 -16.37
C LEU A 247 -25.58 17.79 -15.66
N THR A 248 -24.70 18.05 -14.70
CA THR A 248 -24.63 19.38 -14.06
C THR A 248 -24.22 20.46 -15.06
N GLY A 249 -23.25 20.19 -15.94
CA GLY A 249 -22.88 21.11 -17.04
C GLY A 249 -24.06 21.44 -17.97
N ILE A 250 -24.83 20.42 -18.38
CA ILE A 250 -26.02 20.60 -19.23
C ILE A 250 -27.12 21.38 -18.50
N VAL A 251 -27.36 21.11 -17.21
CA VAL A 251 -28.36 21.83 -16.41
C VAL A 251 -27.99 23.30 -16.23
N VAL A 252 -26.72 23.61 -15.94
CA VAL A 252 -26.22 24.99 -15.80
C VAL A 252 -26.33 25.75 -17.13
N LEU A 253 -25.95 25.13 -18.25
CA LEU A 253 -26.08 25.72 -19.58
C LEU A 253 -27.54 25.96 -19.97
N GLY A 254 -28.43 25.01 -19.67
CA GLY A 254 -29.87 25.16 -19.88
C GLY A 254 -30.48 26.31 -19.08
N TRP A 255 -30.06 26.48 -17.82
CA TRP A 255 -30.51 27.56 -16.96
C TRP A 255 -30.00 28.94 -17.40
N GLN A 256 -28.74 29.03 -17.86
CA GLN A 256 -28.19 30.25 -18.44
C GLN A 256 -28.89 30.66 -19.74
N LYS A 257 -29.21 29.70 -20.62
CA LYS A 257 -29.96 29.97 -21.86
C LYS A 257 -31.37 30.49 -21.58
N ARG A 258 -32.05 29.92 -20.58
CA ARG A 258 -33.40 30.38 -20.16
C ARG A 258 -33.39 31.80 -19.59
N ARG A 259 -32.34 32.19 -18.87
CA ARG A 259 -32.17 33.56 -18.35
C ARG A 259 -31.89 34.59 -19.45
N ARG A 260 -31.18 34.20 -20.52
CA ARG A 260 -30.93 35.09 -21.68
C ARG A 260 -32.15 35.24 -22.60
N GLY A 261 -33.01 34.23 -22.69
CA GLY A 261 -34.23 34.27 -23.51
C GLY A 261 -35.39 35.08 -22.93
N ALA A 262 -35.41 35.32 -21.61
CA ALA A 262 -36.48 36.05 -20.93
C ALA A 262 -36.34 37.60 -20.97
N GLY A 263 -35.27 38.12 -21.59
CA GLY A 263 -34.93 39.55 -21.59
C GLY A 263 -35.39 40.38 -22.80
N ILE A 264 -36.03 39.78 -23.81
CA ILE A 264 -36.44 40.51 -25.02
C ILE A 264 -37.96 40.53 -25.12
N ARG A 265 -38.61 41.47 -24.43
CA ARG A 265 -39.93 41.97 -24.86
C ARG A 265 -39.69 43.05 -25.90
N PRO A 266 -40.27 42.95 -27.13
CA PRO A 266 -40.21 44.05 -28.07
C PRO A 266 -41.03 45.21 -27.50
N ARG A 267 -40.38 46.34 -27.24
CA ARG A 267 -41.06 47.64 -27.11
C ARG A 267 -41.65 47.93 -28.49
N GLY A 268 -42.97 47.84 -28.60
CA GLY A 268 -43.70 48.37 -29.75
C GLY A 268 -43.41 49.85 -29.87
N LEU A 269 -42.84 50.22 -31.03
CA LEU A 269 -42.66 51.59 -31.48
C LEU A 269 -44.03 52.23 -31.73
N ALA A 270 -44.13 53.51 -31.37
CA ALA A 270 -45.25 54.41 -31.67
C ALA A 270 -45.43 54.65 -33.18
N LEU A 271 -46.61 55.15 -33.57
CA LEU A 271 -46.77 56.07 -34.71
C LEU A 271 -48.09 56.86 -34.62
N ALA A 272 -47.94 58.16 -34.88
CA ALA A 272 -48.92 59.24 -35.11
C ALA A 272 -49.76 59.75 -33.92
#